data_AF-A0A960QWK4-F1
#
_entry.id   AF-A0A960QWK4-F1
#
_cell.length_a   1.000
_cell.length_b   1.000
_cell.length_c   1.000
_cell.angle_alpha   90.00
_cell.angle_beta   90.00
_cell.angle_gamma   90.00
#
_symmetry.space_group_name_H-M   'P 1'
#
loop_
_entity.id
_entity.type
_entity.pdbx_description
1 polymer ?
#
loop_
_entity_poly.entity_id
_entity_poly.type
_entity_poly.pdbx_seq_one_letter_code
_entity_poly.pdbx_strand_id
1 'polypeptide(L)' 'MSQYDLIVIGGGPAGYVGAIRAAQLGKKVACVEND' A
#
# COMPACT_ATOMS: atom_id res chain seq x y z
N MET A 1 -9.89 -13.70 -7.82
CA MET A 1 -9.84 -12.27 -7.48
C MET A 1 -8.78 -12.07 -6.41
N SER A 2 -7.87 -11.11 -6.59
CA SER A 2 -6.85 -10.82 -5.58
C SER A 2 -7.46 -9.99 -4.45
N GLN A 3 -7.65 -10.59 -3.28
CA GLN A 3 -8.09 -9.86 -2.09
C GLN A 3 -6.91 -9.11 -1.48
N TYR A 4 -7.10 -7.84 -1.17
CA TYR A 4 -6.16 -6.96 -0.46
C TYR A 4 -6.88 -6.38 0.75
N ASP A 5 -6.16 -6.20 1.85
CA ASP A 5 -6.68 -5.58 3.07
C ASP A 5 -6.62 -4.05 3.01
N LEU A 6 -5.69 -3.51 2.21
CA LEU A 6 -5.48 -2.08 2.05
C LEU A 6 -4.98 -1.79 0.62
N ILE A 7 -5.51 -0.74 0.01
CA ILE A 7 -4.99 -0.19 -1.25
C ILE A 7 -4.55 1.24 -0.97
N VAL A 8 -3.31 1.56 -1.32
CA VAL A 8 -2.72 2.91 -1.21
C VAL A 8 -2.59 3.47 -2.62
N ILE A 9 -3.14 4.67 -2.85
CA ILE A 9 -3.07 5.38 -4.12
C ILE A 9 -2.13 6.58 -3.94
N GLY A 10 -1.08 6.64 -4.75
CA GLY A 10 0.10 7.49 -4.56
C GLY A 10 1.24 6.72 -3.87
N GLY A 11 2.38 6.59 -4.54
CA GLY A 11 3.66 6.02 -4.10
C GLY A 11 4.70 7.08 -3.70
N GLY A 12 4.32 8.35 -3.59
CA GLY A 12 5.14 9.39 -2.96
C GLY A 12 5.56 9.07 -1.52
N PRO A 13 6.40 9.91 -0.87
CA PRO A 13 7.01 9.62 0.44
C PRO A 13 6.00 9.25 1.53
N ALA A 14 4.80 9.83 1.52
CA ALA A 14 3.74 9.48 2.47
C ALA A 14 3.07 8.14 2.12
N GLY A 15 2.84 7.89 0.83
CA GLY A 15 2.10 6.72 0.35
C GLY A 15 2.87 5.42 0.50
N TYR A 16 4.11 5.36 0.02
CA TYR A 16 4.91 4.13 0.11
C TYR A 16 5.26 3.79 1.57
N VAL A 17 5.55 4.79 2.41
CA VAL A 17 5.83 4.58 3.84
C VAL A 17 4.60 4.03 4.55
N GLY A 18 3.41 4.56 4.26
CA GLY A 18 2.14 4.05 4.78
C GLY A 18 1.87 2.61 4.34
N ALA A 19 2.11 2.30 3.06
CA ALA A 19 1.95 0.96 2.51
C ALA A 19 2.91 -0.05 3.17
N ILE A 20 4.19 0.31 3.35
CA ILE A 20 5.18 -0.52 4.05
C ILE A 20 4.77 -0.76 5.49
N ARG A 21 4.32 0.29 6.20
CA ARG A 21 3.94 0.14 7.60
C ARG A 21 2.73 -0.79 7.76
N ALA A 22 1.75 -0.69 6.86
CA ALA A 22 0.62 -1.60 6.84
C ALA A 22 1.03 -3.05 6.51
N ALA A 23 1.99 -3.26 5.61
CA ALA A 23 2.54 -4.58 5.33
C ALA A 23 3.26 -5.19 6.53
N GLN A 24 4.06 -4.38 7.26
CA GLN A 24 4.71 -4.81 8.52
C GLN A 24 3.72 -5.20 9.62
N LEU A 25 2.50 -4.65 9.60
CA LEU A 25 1.41 -5.01 10.49
C LEU A 25 0.62 -6.24 10.00
N GLY A 26 1.13 -6.95 8.99
CA GLY A 26 0.54 -8.19 8.47
C GLY A 26 -0.62 -7.98 7.51
N LYS A 27 -0.81 -6.77 6.96
CA LYS A 27 -1.83 -6.51 5.95
C LYS A 27 -1.30 -6.85 4.56
N LYS A 28 -2.16 -7.41 3.72
CA LYS A 28 -1.90 -7.56 2.29
C LYS A 28 -2.22 -6.25 1.58
N VAL A 29 -1.19 -5.48 1.25
CA VAL A 29 -1.31 -4.11 0.72
C VAL A 29 -0.99 -4.07 -0.77
N ALA A 30 -1.79 -3.32 -1.54
CA ALA A 30 -1.42 -2.88 -2.88
C ALA A 30 -1.06 -1.39 -2.84
N CYS A 31 0.11 -1.01 -3.35
CA CYS A 31 0.49 0.40 -3.56
C CYS A 31 0.42 0.69 -5.06
N VAL A 32 -0.32 1.72 -5.44
CA VAL A 32 -0.58 2.11 -6.83
C VAL A 32 -0.17 3.56 -6.98
N GLU A 33 0.87 3.84 -7.76
CA GLU A 33 1.24 5.19 -8.18
C GLU A 33 0.88 5.34 -9.66
N ASN A 34 0.51 6.56 -10.07
CA ASN A 34 0.24 6.88 -11.46
C ASN A 34 1.22 7.94 -11.93
N ASP A 35 2.42 7.46 -12.28
CA ASP A 35 3.42 8.07 -13.16
C ASP A 35 3.74 7.08 -14.29
#